data_AF-A0A496TX67-F1
#
_entry.id   AF-A0A496TX67-F1
#
_cell.length_a   1.000
_cell.length_b   1.000
_cell.length_c   1.000
_cell.angle_alpha   90.00
_cell.angle_beta   90.00
_cell.angle_gamma   90.00
#
_symmetry.space_group_name_H-M   'P 1'
#
loop_
_entity.id
_entity.type
_entity.pdbx_description
1 polymer ?
#
loop_
_entity_poly.entity_id
_entity_poly.type
_entity_poly.pdbx_seq_one_letter_code
_entity_poly.pdbx_strand_id
1 'polypeptide(L)'
;PGKLTLADGTETTVQKMLKETYSAIEECKADVGGMYNFAYLCNKGIFPRELEKGIYATYLAGIFRSVRFGVHEAHGRANLIAFNYLFEKGGYVYHETTGKFSVDDTKIRDAVSDLLHQILTIQAEGNYQAAKAMIETYGKMPEIMKKAISKLAHIPVDIRPVFEVLESL
;
A
#
# COMPACT_ATOMS: atom_id res chain seq x y z
N PRO A 1 -15.79 -1.91 2.18
CA PRO A 1 -16.93 -2.84 2.41
C PRO A 1 -16.71 -3.60 3.72
N GLY A 2 -17.75 -4.14 4.36
CA GLY A 2 -17.62 -4.79 5.67
C GLY A 2 -18.55 -5.99 5.84
N LYS A 3 -19.84 -5.72 6.04
CA LYS A 3 -20.90 -6.74 5.92
C LYS A 3 -21.31 -6.87 4.45
N LEU A 4 -21.58 -8.10 4.02
CA LEU A 4 -21.99 -8.43 2.66
C LEU A 4 -23.27 -9.29 2.70
N THR A 5 -24.09 -9.17 1.66
CA THR A 5 -25.23 -10.04 1.41
C THR A 5 -24.99 -10.73 0.08
N LEU A 6 -24.93 -12.06 0.08
CA LEU A 6 -24.74 -12.86 -1.13
C LEU A 6 -26.02 -12.87 -1.98
N ALA A 7 -25.91 -13.33 -3.23
CA ALA A 7 -27.05 -13.38 -4.16
C ALA A 7 -28.20 -14.27 -3.64
N ASP A 8 -27.91 -15.26 -2.80
CA ASP A 8 -28.89 -16.12 -2.15
C ASP A 8 -29.48 -15.53 -0.85
N GLY A 9 -29.12 -14.28 -0.51
CA GLY A 9 -29.55 -13.59 0.70
C GLY A 9 -28.71 -13.88 1.94
N THR A 10 -27.71 -14.76 1.87
CA THR A 10 -26.86 -15.10 3.02
C THR A 10 -26.04 -13.90 3.47
N GLU A 11 -26.08 -13.60 4.76
CA GLU A 11 -25.22 -12.58 5.37
C GLU A 11 -23.82 -13.12 5.65
N THR A 12 -22.79 -12.36 5.27
CA THR A 12 -21.39 -12.69 5.52
C THR A 12 -20.56 -11.41 5.73
N THR A 13 -19.25 -11.55 5.87
CA THR A 13 -18.32 -10.42 5.97
C THR A 13 -17.22 -10.54 4.93
N VAL A 14 -16.63 -9.41 4.55
CA VAL A 14 -15.46 -9.36 3.65
C VAL A 14 -14.34 -10.28 4.17
N GLN A 15 -14.07 -10.25 5.47
CA GLN A 15 -13.06 -11.10 6.10
C GLN A 15 -13.33 -12.60 5.89
N LYS A 16 -14.58 -13.04 6.09
CA LYS A 16 -14.95 -14.45 5.87
C LYS A 16 -14.80 -14.86 4.41
N MET A 17 -15.18 -13.97 3.49
CA MET A 17 -15.11 -14.25 2.05
C MET A 17 -13.66 -14.28 1.54
N LEU A 18 -12.82 -13.35 1.99
CA LEU A 18 -11.43 -13.23 1.51
C LEU A 18 -10.43 -14.14 2.25
N LYS A 19 -10.83 -14.77 3.37
CA LYS A 19 -10.01 -15.79 4.05
C LYS A 19 -8.59 -15.28 4.33
N GLU A 20 -7.55 -16.03 3.98
CA GLU A 20 -6.15 -15.68 4.20
C GLU A 20 -5.66 -14.50 3.35
N THR A 21 -6.40 -14.12 2.31
CA THR A 21 -6.06 -12.92 1.51
C THR A 21 -6.53 -11.63 2.18
N TYR A 22 -7.46 -11.71 3.15
CA TYR A 22 -8.11 -10.55 3.75
C TYR A 22 -7.13 -9.51 4.27
N SER A 23 -6.18 -9.91 5.13
CA SER A 23 -5.32 -8.94 5.81
C SER A 23 -4.47 -8.13 4.83
N ALA A 24 -3.89 -8.77 3.81
CA ALA A 24 -3.09 -8.06 2.81
C ALA A 24 -3.94 -7.10 1.97
N ILE A 25 -5.16 -7.50 1.60
CA ILE A 25 -6.09 -6.65 0.83
C ILE A 25 -6.61 -5.49 1.68
N GLU A 26 -6.94 -5.73 2.95
CA GLU A 26 -7.44 -4.71 3.87
C GLU A 26 -6.38 -3.67 4.22
N GLU A 27 -5.14 -4.09 4.48
CA GLU A 27 -3.99 -3.19 4.67
C GLU A 27 -3.74 -2.36 3.40
N CYS A 28 -3.75 -2.99 2.21
CA CYS A 28 -3.55 -2.27 0.95
C CYS A 28 -4.68 -1.25 0.70
N LYS A 29 -5.93 -1.60 1.03
CA LYS A 29 -7.05 -0.66 1.00
C LYS A 29 -6.83 0.52 1.94
N ALA A 30 -6.38 0.27 3.16
CA ALA A 30 -6.17 1.31 4.16
C ALA A 30 -5.11 2.32 3.70
N ASP A 31 -3.98 1.82 3.21
CA ASP A 31 -2.88 2.64 2.70
C ASP A 31 -3.27 3.46 1.46
N VAL A 32 -3.78 2.78 0.42
CA VAL A 32 -4.16 3.43 -0.85
C VAL A 32 -5.36 4.35 -0.65
N GLY A 33 -6.31 3.94 0.20
CA GLY A 33 -7.42 4.78 0.66
C GLY A 33 -6.96 6.00 1.43
N GLY A 34 -5.90 5.89 2.22
CA GLY A 34 -5.24 7.01 2.89
C GLY A 34 -4.73 8.05 1.90
N MET A 35 -3.98 7.62 0.88
CA MET A 35 -3.52 8.51 -0.20
C MET A 35 -4.68 9.17 -0.96
N TYR A 36 -5.69 8.38 -1.33
CA TYR A 36 -6.88 8.87 -2.04
C TYR A 36 -7.63 9.93 -1.22
N ASN A 37 -7.91 9.63 0.05
CA ASN A 37 -8.63 10.53 0.95
C ASN A 37 -7.82 11.78 1.25
N PHE A 38 -6.50 11.67 1.43
CA PHE A 38 -5.65 12.83 1.67
C PHE A 38 -5.68 13.80 0.49
N ALA A 39 -5.54 13.28 -0.74
CA ALA A 39 -5.69 14.08 -1.95
C ALA A 39 -7.09 14.70 -2.04
N TYR A 40 -8.15 13.95 -1.73
CA TYR A 40 -9.52 14.48 -1.67
C TYR A 40 -9.65 15.66 -0.67
N LEU A 41 -9.09 15.53 0.53
CA LEU A 41 -9.10 16.59 1.55
C LEU A 41 -8.30 17.84 1.12
N CYS A 42 -7.19 17.67 0.40
CA CYS A 42 -6.46 18.77 -0.22
C CYS A 42 -7.33 19.49 -1.28
N ASN A 43 -8.03 18.74 -2.14
CA ASN A 43 -8.93 19.31 -3.15
C ASN A 43 -10.14 20.04 -2.55
N LYS A 44 -10.57 19.66 -1.35
CA LYS A 44 -11.62 20.34 -0.59
C LYS A 44 -11.13 21.57 0.19
N GLY A 45 -9.82 21.85 0.18
CA GLY A 45 -9.23 22.96 0.95
C GLY A 45 -9.19 22.70 2.46
N ILE A 46 -9.39 21.46 2.90
CA ILE A 46 -9.25 21.08 4.32
C ILE A 46 -7.76 20.98 4.68
N PHE A 47 -6.94 20.49 3.75
CA PHE A 47 -5.48 20.57 3.82
C PHE A 47 -4.92 21.50 2.74
N PRO A 48 -3.75 22.13 2.97
CA PRO A 48 -3.07 22.91 1.95
C PRO A 48 -2.79 22.09 0.69
N ARG A 49 -3.04 22.67 -0.48
CA ARG A 49 -2.99 21.95 -1.78
C ARG A 49 -1.59 21.49 -2.14
N GLU A 50 -0.57 22.22 -1.70
CA GLU A 50 0.84 21.90 -1.84
C GLU A 50 1.24 20.56 -1.18
N LEU A 51 0.47 20.07 -0.22
CA LEU A 51 0.73 18.79 0.45
C LEU A 51 0.35 17.56 -0.39
N GLU A 52 -0.51 17.72 -1.41
CA GLU A 52 -0.98 16.59 -2.24
C GLU A 52 0.20 15.85 -2.90
N LYS A 53 1.19 16.57 -3.42
CA LYS A 53 2.37 15.93 -4.01
C LYS A 53 3.23 15.23 -2.97
N GLY A 54 3.33 15.84 -1.78
CA GLY A 54 4.11 15.32 -0.67
C GLY A 54 3.64 13.94 -0.22
N ILE A 55 2.32 13.70 -0.18
CA ILE A 55 1.80 12.43 0.33
C ILE A 55 2.26 11.23 -0.51
N TYR A 56 2.30 11.36 -1.83
CA TYR A 56 2.71 10.27 -2.72
C TYR A 56 4.21 9.96 -2.61
N ALA A 57 5.04 11.00 -2.54
CA ALA A 57 6.48 10.84 -2.38
C ALA A 57 6.83 10.25 -1.00
N THR A 58 6.16 10.71 0.06
CA THR A 58 6.32 10.17 1.41
C THR A 58 5.86 8.71 1.49
N TYR A 59 4.73 8.36 0.87
CA TYR A 59 4.25 6.99 0.84
C TYR A 59 5.20 6.08 0.05
N LEU A 60 5.71 6.52 -1.12
CA LEU A 60 6.74 5.81 -1.87
C LEU A 60 7.98 5.52 -1.02
N ALA A 61 8.49 6.50 -0.28
CA ALA A 61 9.61 6.29 0.63
C ALA A 61 9.24 5.33 1.78
N GLY A 62 8.02 5.45 2.31
CA GLY A 62 7.46 4.59 3.35
C GLY A 62 7.39 3.12 2.95
N ILE A 63 7.06 2.81 1.70
CA ILE A 63 7.08 1.44 1.15
C ILE A 63 8.44 0.79 1.39
N PHE A 64 9.56 1.46 1.07
CA PHE A 64 10.91 0.91 1.25
C PHE A 64 11.26 0.66 2.72
N ARG A 65 10.67 1.41 3.65
CA ARG A 65 10.78 1.11 5.09
C ARG A 65 9.96 -0.13 5.43
N SER A 66 8.68 -0.17 5.05
CA SER A 66 7.76 -1.26 5.41
C SER A 66 8.20 -2.63 4.88
N VAL A 67 8.67 -2.71 3.63
CA VAL A 67 9.07 -4.00 3.05
C VAL A 67 10.35 -4.58 3.67
N ARG A 68 11.12 -3.79 4.43
CA ARG A 68 12.31 -4.26 5.17
C ARG A 68 11.96 -5.07 6.42
N PHE A 69 10.71 -5.01 6.90
CA PHE A 69 10.21 -5.92 7.93
C PHE A 69 9.97 -7.35 7.39
N GLY A 70 9.90 -7.50 6.07
CA GLY A 70 9.77 -8.78 5.39
C GLY A 70 8.46 -8.95 4.60
N VAL A 71 8.50 -9.81 3.58
CA VAL A 71 7.39 -10.03 2.63
C VAL A 71 6.31 -11.00 3.13
N HIS A 72 6.53 -11.61 4.29
CA HIS A 72 5.60 -12.55 4.91
C HIS A 72 4.56 -11.86 5.80
N GLU A 73 4.82 -10.60 6.18
CA GLU A 73 3.92 -9.79 6.98
C GLU A 73 2.88 -9.11 6.06
N ALA A 74 1.64 -8.96 6.56
CA ALA A 74 0.50 -8.54 5.75
C ALA A 74 0.69 -7.11 5.20
N HIS A 75 1.21 -6.21 6.03
CA HIS A 75 1.48 -4.82 5.66
C HIS A 75 2.65 -4.71 4.66
N GLY A 76 3.71 -5.51 4.81
CA GLY A 76 4.78 -5.64 3.82
C GLY A 76 4.26 -6.11 2.45
N ARG A 77 3.34 -7.08 2.43
CA ARG A 77 2.70 -7.56 1.20
C ARG A 77 1.76 -6.53 0.58
N ALA A 78 1.00 -5.80 1.39
CA ALA A 78 0.15 -4.70 0.95
C ALA A 78 0.97 -3.59 0.25
N ASN A 79 2.11 -3.22 0.83
CA ASN A 79 3.02 -2.24 0.24
C ASN A 79 3.62 -2.71 -1.09
N LEU A 80 3.90 -4.01 -1.23
CA LEU A 80 4.34 -4.59 -2.51
C LEU A 80 3.25 -4.52 -3.58
N ILE A 81 1.99 -4.82 -3.22
CA ILE A 81 0.86 -4.70 -4.13
C ILE A 81 0.74 -3.26 -4.64
N ALA A 82 0.71 -2.29 -3.71
CA ALA A 82 0.63 -0.88 -4.05
C ALA A 82 1.82 -0.44 -4.92
N PHE A 83 3.06 -0.80 -4.54
CA PHE A 83 4.23 -0.44 -5.31
C PHE A 83 4.19 -0.97 -6.74
N ASN A 84 4.01 -2.29 -6.91
CA ASN A 84 4.11 -2.91 -8.23
C ASN A 84 2.97 -2.44 -9.15
N TYR A 85 1.77 -2.26 -8.61
CA TYR A 85 0.64 -1.75 -9.37
C TYR A 85 0.86 -0.29 -9.79
N LEU A 86 1.24 0.59 -8.87
CA LEU A 86 1.48 2.01 -9.18
C LEU A 86 2.69 2.19 -10.11
N PHE A 87 3.68 1.31 -10.01
CA PHE A 87 4.80 1.25 -10.95
C PHE A 87 4.36 0.80 -12.36
N GLU A 88 3.55 -0.25 -12.47
CA GLU A 88 3.00 -0.71 -13.75
C GLU A 88 2.14 0.36 -14.45
N LYS A 89 1.34 1.11 -13.68
CA LYS A 89 0.56 2.25 -14.21
C LYS A 89 1.39 3.51 -14.49
N GLY A 90 2.70 3.47 -14.20
CA GLY A 90 3.61 4.59 -14.41
C GLY A 90 3.47 5.73 -13.39
N GLY A 91 2.74 5.54 -12.30
CA GLY A 91 2.70 6.48 -11.17
C GLY A 91 4.00 6.50 -10.37
N TYR A 92 4.71 5.37 -10.32
CA TYR A 92 6.09 5.30 -9.86
C TYR A 92 7.06 5.05 -11.00
N VAL A 93 8.21 5.70 -10.94
CA VAL A 93 9.24 5.66 -11.97
C VAL A 93 10.57 5.26 -11.35
N TYR A 94 11.30 4.36 -12.01
CA TYR A 94 12.67 4.01 -11.66
C TYR A 94 13.65 4.68 -12.61
N HIS A 95 14.65 5.35 -12.06
CA HIS A 95 15.69 6.05 -12.81
C HIS A 95 16.95 5.18 -12.81
N GLU A 96 17.22 4.45 -13.90
CA GLU A 96 18.35 3.51 -13.98
C GLU A 96 19.70 4.18 -13.73
N THR A 97 19.88 5.41 -14.21
CA THR A 97 21.13 6.18 -14.09
C THR A 97 21.49 6.49 -12.64
N THR A 98 20.50 6.79 -11.79
CA THR A 98 20.71 7.12 -10.37
C THR A 98 20.39 5.95 -9.44
N GLY A 99 19.67 4.94 -9.93
CA GLY A 99 19.07 3.88 -9.14
C GLY A 99 18.08 4.37 -8.08
N LYS A 100 17.36 5.47 -8.37
CA LYS A 100 16.36 6.09 -7.46
C LYS A 100 14.95 5.93 -8.01
N PHE A 101 13.96 6.12 -7.16
CA PHE A 101 12.55 6.13 -7.53
C PHE A 101 11.97 7.54 -7.39
N SER A 102 10.98 7.86 -8.22
CA SER A 102 10.19 9.09 -8.12
C SER A 102 8.71 8.81 -8.40
N VAL A 103 7.89 9.83 -8.18
CA VAL A 103 6.48 9.86 -8.52
C VAL A 103 6.29 10.62 -9.84
N ASP A 104 5.44 10.10 -10.73
CA ASP A 104 4.91 10.85 -11.87
C ASP A 104 3.60 11.54 -11.44
N ASP A 105 3.68 12.85 -11.17
CA ASP A 105 2.55 13.66 -10.71
C ASP A 105 1.37 13.65 -11.69
N THR A 106 1.60 13.36 -12.97
CA THR A 106 0.55 13.34 -14.00
C THR A 106 -0.25 12.03 -14.01
N LYS A 107 0.29 10.96 -13.40
CA LYS A 107 -0.30 9.61 -13.46
C LYS A 107 -0.67 9.06 -12.08
N ILE A 108 0.01 9.49 -11.02
CA ILE A 108 -0.10 8.86 -9.71
C ILE A 108 -1.53 8.90 -9.15
N ARG A 109 -2.26 10.00 -9.36
CA ARG A 109 -3.62 10.17 -8.85
C ARG A 109 -4.59 9.17 -9.48
N ASP A 110 -4.51 8.98 -10.79
CA ASP A 110 -5.36 8.05 -11.53
C ASP A 110 -4.99 6.61 -11.16
N ALA A 111 -3.70 6.30 -11.04
CA ALA A 111 -3.23 4.97 -10.64
C ALA A 111 -3.69 4.59 -9.22
N VAL A 112 -3.65 5.54 -8.26
CA VAL A 112 -4.16 5.34 -6.89
C VAL A 112 -5.67 5.13 -6.90
N SER A 113 -6.41 5.91 -7.70
CA SER A 113 -7.86 5.77 -7.82
C SER A 113 -8.26 4.41 -8.44
N ASP A 114 -7.56 3.97 -9.49
CA ASP A 114 -7.79 2.68 -10.16
C ASP A 114 -7.52 1.52 -9.19
N LEU A 115 -6.37 1.54 -8.49
CA LEU A 115 -6.06 0.51 -7.50
C LEU A 115 -7.09 0.44 -6.37
N LEU A 116 -7.47 1.59 -5.80
CA LEU A 116 -8.46 1.63 -4.73
C LEU A 116 -9.81 1.11 -5.22
N HIS A 117 -10.22 1.48 -6.43
CA HIS A 117 -11.46 0.97 -7.02
C HIS A 117 -11.42 -0.56 -7.13
N GLN A 118 -10.34 -1.14 -7.67
CA GLN A 118 -10.21 -2.59 -7.79
C GLN A 118 -10.26 -3.29 -6.42
N ILE A 119 -9.54 -2.78 -5.43
CA ILE A 119 -9.55 -3.35 -4.07
C ILE A 119 -10.96 -3.29 -3.46
N LEU A 120 -11.65 -2.14 -3.57
CA LEU A 120 -12.99 -1.99 -3.03
C LEU A 120 -13.99 -2.91 -3.74
N THR A 121 -13.87 -3.10 -5.05
CA THR A 121 -14.70 -4.04 -5.82
C THR A 121 -14.46 -5.48 -5.38
N ILE A 122 -13.21 -5.92 -5.27
CA ILE A 122 -12.84 -7.26 -4.74
C ILE A 122 -13.49 -7.49 -3.38
N GLN A 123 -13.43 -6.50 -2.48
CA GLN A 123 -14.05 -6.60 -1.16
C GLN A 123 -15.58 -6.60 -1.23
N ALA A 124 -16.20 -5.76 -2.06
CA ALA A 124 -17.65 -5.66 -2.19
C ALA A 124 -18.27 -6.95 -2.74
N GLU A 125 -17.58 -7.63 -3.65
CA GLU A 125 -18.00 -8.91 -4.22
C GLU A 125 -17.63 -10.12 -3.33
N GLY A 126 -16.78 -9.93 -2.33
CA GLY A 126 -16.19 -11.05 -1.59
C GLY A 126 -15.36 -11.97 -2.51
N ASN A 127 -14.72 -11.41 -3.54
CA ASN A 127 -14.11 -12.17 -4.62
C ASN A 127 -12.71 -12.68 -4.23
N TYR A 128 -12.68 -13.81 -3.54
CA TYR A 128 -11.44 -14.45 -3.07
C TYR A 128 -10.45 -14.76 -4.20
N GLN A 129 -10.92 -15.18 -5.37
CA GLN A 129 -10.01 -15.52 -6.48
C GLN A 129 -9.33 -14.28 -7.06
N ALA A 130 -10.07 -13.18 -7.20
CA ALA A 130 -9.49 -11.91 -7.61
C ALA A 130 -8.49 -11.36 -6.57
N ALA A 131 -8.79 -11.48 -5.28
CA ALA A 131 -7.86 -11.14 -4.20
C ALA A 131 -6.56 -11.95 -4.29
N LYS A 132 -6.67 -13.27 -4.48
CA LYS A 132 -5.52 -14.16 -4.65
C LYS A 132 -4.70 -13.79 -5.89
N ALA A 133 -5.34 -13.54 -7.03
CA ALA A 133 -4.68 -13.16 -8.28
C ALA A 133 -3.92 -11.82 -8.14
N MET A 134 -4.52 -10.84 -7.47
CA MET A 134 -3.86 -9.55 -7.18
C MET A 134 -2.61 -9.73 -6.33
N ILE A 135 -2.70 -10.55 -5.27
CA ILE A 135 -1.56 -10.88 -4.41
C ILE A 135 -0.47 -11.64 -5.17
N GLU A 136 -0.83 -12.62 -6.00
CA GLU A 136 0.15 -13.42 -6.74
C GLU A 136 0.91 -12.60 -7.79
N THR A 137 0.21 -11.65 -8.41
CA THR A 137 0.74 -10.75 -9.44
C THR A 137 1.61 -9.65 -8.83
N TYR A 138 1.08 -8.93 -7.84
CA TYR A 138 1.72 -7.71 -7.34
C TYR A 138 2.33 -7.86 -5.94
N GLY A 139 2.12 -8.97 -5.22
CA GLY A 139 2.63 -9.17 -3.86
C GLY A 139 4.08 -9.65 -3.75
N LYS A 140 4.86 -9.59 -4.84
CA LYS A 140 6.26 -10.07 -4.90
C LYS A 140 7.24 -8.91 -5.02
N MET A 141 8.35 -8.98 -4.29
CA MET A 141 9.38 -7.94 -4.35
C MET A 141 10.15 -8.01 -5.68
N PRO A 142 10.11 -6.97 -6.53
CA PRO A 142 10.82 -6.98 -7.80
C PRO A 142 12.33 -6.75 -7.59
N GLU A 143 13.14 -7.21 -8.55
CA GLU A 143 14.60 -7.10 -8.48
C GLU A 143 15.10 -5.65 -8.35
N ILE A 144 14.44 -4.69 -9.00
CA ILE A 144 14.76 -3.26 -8.88
C ILE A 144 14.63 -2.76 -7.43
N MET A 145 13.64 -3.26 -6.70
CA MET A 145 13.42 -2.91 -5.30
C MET A 145 14.45 -3.61 -4.40
N LYS A 146 14.76 -4.89 -4.64
CA LYS A 146 15.81 -5.62 -3.90
C LYS A 146 17.16 -4.90 -3.99
N LYS A 147 17.54 -4.46 -5.19
CA LYS A 147 18.77 -3.68 -5.44
C LYS A 147 18.78 -2.33 -4.71
N ALA A 148 17.62 -1.71 -4.53
CA ALA A 148 17.53 -0.45 -3.78
C ALA A 148 17.62 -0.70 -2.28
N ILE A 149 16.94 -1.72 -1.76
CA ILE A 149 16.96 -2.10 -0.34
C ILE A 149 18.36 -2.52 0.11
N SER A 150 19.14 -3.22 -0.73
CA SER A 150 20.50 -3.62 -0.36
C SER A 150 21.41 -2.42 -0.07
N LYS A 151 21.18 -1.27 -0.73
CA LYS A 151 21.88 -0.01 -0.44
C LYS A 151 21.50 0.58 0.92
N LEU A 152 20.39 0.15 1.52
CA LEU A 152 19.90 0.61 2.83
C LEU A 152 20.36 -0.30 3.98
N ALA A 153 21.23 -1.30 3.73
CA ALA A 153 21.67 -2.26 4.75
C ALA A 153 22.34 -1.61 5.98
N HIS A 154 22.93 -0.42 5.81
CA HIS A 154 23.56 0.35 6.88
C HIS A 154 22.58 1.21 7.69
N ILE A 155 21.33 1.37 7.22
CA ILE A 155 20.30 2.14 7.91
C ILE A 155 19.57 1.18 8.87
N PRO A 156 19.25 1.57 10.12
CA PRO A 156 18.41 0.75 11.00
C PRO A 156 17.08 0.37 10.35
N VAL A 157 16.54 -0.81 10.68
CA VAL A 157 15.22 -1.25 10.20
C VAL A 157 14.12 -0.56 11.01
N ASP A 158 14.31 -0.51 12.33
CA ASP A 158 13.37 0.05 13.28
C ASP A 158 14.11 0.60 14.51
N ILE A 159 13.34 1.06 15.49
CA ILE A 159 13.84 1.61 16.74
C ILE A 159 13.89 0.56 17.86
N ARG A 160 14.85 0.73 18.78
CA ARG A 160 14.82 0.08 20.10
C ARG A 160 14.43 1.13 21.13
N PRO A 161 13.21 1.09 21.69
CA PRO A 161 12.81 2.11 22.64
C PRO A 161 13.62 1.99 23.94
N VAL A 162 14.07 3.13 24.45
CA VAL A 162 14.62 3.29 25.80
C VAL A 162 13.58 4.09 26.58
N PHE A 163 12.92 3.44 27.52
CA PHE A 163 11.80 4.03 28.26
C PHE A 163 12.31 4.60 29.58
N GLU A 164 12.66 5.89 29.60
CA GLU A 164 13.21 6.58 30.78
C GLU A 164 12.35 6.38 32.04
N VAL A 165 11.03 6.37 31.89
CA VAL A 165 10.07 6.17 33.00
C VAL A 165 10.23 4.82 33.72
N LEU A 166 10.75 3.79 33.05
CA LEU A 166 10.96 2.45 33.63
C LEU A 166 12.32 2.33 34.33
N GLU A 167 13.26 3.24 34.06
CA GLU A 167 14.56 3.27 34.74
C GLU A 167 14.49 4.02 36.09
N SER A 168 13.42 4.81 36.30
CA SER A 168 13.18 5.57 37.53
C SER A 168 12.23 4.92 38.54
N LEU A 169 11.74 3.69 38.27
CA LEU A 169 10.92 2.87 39.18
C LEU A 169 11.78 1.88 39.96
#